data_AF-A0A5J4XJH9-F1
#
_entry.id   AF-A0A5J4XJH9-F1
#
_cell.length_a   1.000
_cell.length_b   1.000
_cell.length_c   1.000
_cell.angle_alpha   90.00
_cell.angle_beta   90.00
_cell.angle_gamma   90.00
#
_symmetry.space_group_name_H-M   'P 1'
#
loop_
_entity.id
_entity.type
_entity.pdbx_description
1 polymer ?
#
loop_
_entity_poly.entity_id
_entity_poly.type
_entity_poly.pdbx_seq_one_letter_code
_entity_poly.pdbx_strand_id
1 'polypeptide(L)'
;MEVPFERHYPLQDILTGQVRCSSGAFAIGSAIAALLIAAHIIFLLAPVALTPLLLKAQPRLQLGVRSYPQVIVSMFVFVLASAGEIAQHVFDNWLYIDSRVSTYNFVFYLMTTASNAMLAAGLGTSQIEAVLAIVSCLMTPASFMYAILAGKPYLSTKASIPIWIGMFVTTSLFLYRIWHLELPQQSDKYVYSGVILATYAFGVFCAIQILSTGYQAWHLLTASNFCTGFITQGIWLLKVNTHLPNQLTDVHEDCKQLHGKKFS
;
A
#
# COMPACT_ATOMS: atom_id res chain seq x y z
N MET A 1 28.36 -32.61 3.15
CA MET A 1 28.81 -31.54 4.06
C MET A 1 27.62 -30.59 4.15
N GLU A 2 26.92 -30.57 5.29
CA GLU A 2 25.83 -29.61 5.49
C GLU A 2 26.45 -28.22 5.60
N VAL A 3 26.04 -27.31 4.73
CA VAL A 3 26.62 -25.97 4.66
C VAL A 3 25.57 -24.98 5.16
N PRO A 4 25.89 -24.09 6.10
CA PRO A 4 24.98 -23.04 6.51
C PRO A 4 24.57 -22.19 5.30
N PHE A 5 23.34 -21.68 5.32
CA PHE A 5 22.67 -20.90 4.26
C PHE A 5 23.39 -19.58 3.88
N GLU A 6 24.56 -19.31 4.45
CA GLU A 6 25.35 -18.09 4.27
C GLU A 6 26.23 -18.09 3.01
N ARG A 7 26.39 -19.22 2.31
CA ARG A 7 27.10 -19.23 1.03
C ARG A 7 26.14 -19.10 -0.15
N HIS A 8 26.37 -18.06 -0.95
CA HIS A 8 25.77 -17.87 -2.27
C HIS A 8 26.04 -19.12 -3.13
N TYR A 9 24.99 -19.84 -3.50
CA TYR A 9 25.05 -20.90 -4.49
C TYR A 9 24.31 -20.44 -5.75
N PRO A 10 24.94 -20.52 -6.93
CA PRO A 10 24.25 -20.33 -8.20
C PRO A 10 22.99 -21.23 -8.25
N LEU A 11 21.87 -20.68 -8.73
CA LEU A 11 20.62 -21.46 -8.91
C LEU A 11 20.87 -22.76 -9.70
N GLN A 12 21.80 -22.72 -10.64
CA GLN A 12 22.20 -23.87 -11.44
C GLN A 12 22.87 -24.98 -10.62
N ASP A 13 23.59 -24.66 -9.54
CA ASP A 13 24.23 -25.64 -8.66
C ASP A 13 23.23 -26.30 -7.70
N ILE A 14 22.16 -25.58 -7.37
CA ILE A 14 20.99 -26.12 -6.65
C ILE A 14 20.19 -27.05 -7.57
N LEU A 15 19.88 -26.60 -8.79
CA LEU A 15 19.08 -27.35 -9.77
C LEU A 15 19.78 -28.62 -10.26
N THR A 16 21.11 -28.62 -10.34
CA THR A 16 21.92 -29.79 -10.72
C THR A 16 22.22 -30.72 -9.54
N GLY A 17 21.76 -30.38 -8.32
CA GLY A 17 21.96 -31.18 -7.12
C GLY A 17 23.41 -31.21 -6.61
N GLN A 18 24.27 -30.31 -7.09
CA GLN A 18 25.63 -30.14 -6.59
C GLN A 18 25.64 -29.59 -5.15
N VAL A 19 24.57 -28.89 -4.76
CA VAL A 19 24.34 -28.41 -3.39
C VAL A 19 23.14 -29.14 -2.82
N ARG A 20 23.37 -30.00 -1.83
CA ARG A 20 22.28 -30.64 -1.06
C ARG A 20 21.95 -29.76 0.14
N CYS A 21 20.88 -28.99 0.03
CA CYS A 21 20.27 -28.34 1.20
C CYS A 21 19.80 -29.44 2.16
N SER A 22 19.94 -29.22 3.48
CA SER A 22 19.27 -30.10 4.45
C SER A 22 17.76 -30.03 4.17
N SER A 23 17.10 -31.19 4.13
CA SER A 23 15.69 -31.31 3.73
C SER A 23 14.73 -30.40 4.52
N GLY A 24 15.07 -30.10 5.77
CA GLY A 24 14.34 -29.15 6.61
C GLY A 24 14.45 -27.68 6.16
N ALA A 25 15.62 -27.22 5.72
CA ALA A 25 15.81 -25.83 5.27
C ALA A 25 15.11 -25.56 3.93
N PHE A 26 15.08 -26.55 3.03
CA PHE A 26 14.36 -26.46 1.75
C PHE A 26 12.84 -26.40 1.92
N ALA A 27 12.29 -27.20 2.85
CA ALA A 27 10.86 -27.19 3.16
C ALA A 27 10.41 -25.85 3.77
N ILE A 28 11.21 -25.27 4.69
CA ILE A 28 10.93 -23.96 5.29
C ILE A 28 11.00 -22.85 4.22
N GLY A 29 12.03 -22.85 3.37
CA GLY A 29 12.17 -21.88 2.28
C GLY A 29 11.00 -21.93 1.29
N SER A 30 10.54 -23.14 0.95
CA SER A 30 9.41 -23.36 0.03
C SER A 30 8.06 -22.94 0.63
N ALA A 31 7.84 -23.20 1.92
CA ALA A 31 6.64 -22.76 2.63
C ALA A 31 6.57 -21.23 2.74
N ILE A 32 7.70 -20.58 3.06
CA ILE A 32 7.79 -19.12 3.08
C ILE A 32 7.47 -18.58 1.68
N ALA A 33 8.15 -19.06 0.63
CA ALA A 33 7.91 -18.64 -0.76
C ALA A 33 6.43 -18.76 -1.18
N ALA A 34 5.76 -19.87 -0.84
CA ALA A 34 4.35 -20.07 -1.14
C ALA A 34 3.44 -19.05 -0.43
N LEU A 35 3.70 -18.76 0.86
CA LEU A 35 3.00 -17.72 1.59
C LEU A 35 3.25 -16.33 0.98
N LEU A 36 4.45 -16.07 0.44
CA LEU A 36 4.78 -14.80 -0.21
C LEU A 36 3.96 -14.62 -1.48
N ILE A 37 3.90 -15.66 -2.30
CA ILE A 37 3.12 -15.68 -3.53
C ILE A 37 1.64 -15.43 -3.19
N ALA A 38 1.12 -16.12 -2.17
CA ALA A 38 -0.26 -15.94 -1.73
C ALA A 38 -0.55 -14.51 -1.26
N ALA A 39 0.33 -13.91 -0.44
CA ALA A 39 0.19 -12.53 0.02
C ALA A 39 0.17 -11.53 -1.15
N HIS A 40 1.08 -11.70 -2.11
CA HIS A 40 1.13 -10.82 -3.29
C HIS A 40 -0.09 -10.96 -4.20
N ILE A 41 -0.62 -12.18 -4.36
CA ILE A 41 -1.88 -12.40 -5.07
C ILE A 41 -3.01 -11.64 -4.37
N ILE A 42 -3.07 -11.66 -3.03
CA ILE A 42 -4.05 -10.87 -2.27
C ILE A 42 -3.86 -9.37 -2.53
N PHE A 43 -2.62 -8.87 -2.51
CA PHE A 43 -2.36 -7.44 -2.75
C PHE A 43 -2.72 -7.00 -4.17
N LEU A 44 -2.61 -7.90 -5.14
CA LEU A 44 -3.05 -7.64 -6.51
C LEU A 44 -4.57 -7.71 -6.65
N LEU A 45 -5.23 -8.69 -6.02
CA LEU A 45 -6.66 -8.93 -6.18
C LEU A 45 -7.53 -8.03 -5.30
N ALA A 46 -7.08 -7.63 -4.12
CA ALA A 46 -7.87 -6.83 -3.19
C ALA A 46 -8.27 -5.45 -3.77
N PRO A 47 -7.36 -4.64 -4.36
CA PRO A 47 -7.74 -3.38 -5.01
C PRO A 47 -8.67 -3.59 -6.21
N VAL A 48 -8.47 -4.68 -6.97
CA VAL A 48 -9.35 -5.07 -8.08
C VAL A 48 -10.75 -5.39 -7.57
N ALA A 49 -10.87 -6.13 -6.46
CA ALA A 49 -12.14 -6.45 -5.82
C ALA A 49 -12.80 -5.24 -5.15
N LEU A 50 -12.02 -4.32 -4.58
CA LEU A 50 -12.51 -3.08 -3.99
C LEU A 50 -13.11 -2.13 -5.05
N THR A 51 -12.56 -2.12 -6.27
CA THR A 51 -13.00 -1.22 -7.34
C THR A 51 -14.50 -1.30 -7.67
N PRO A 52 -15.10 -2.47 -8.01
CA PRO A 52 -16.53 -2.57 -8.28
C PRO A 52 -17.39 -2.28 -7.04
N LEU A 53 -16.91 -2.61 -5.84
CA LEU A 53 -17.61 -2.33 -4.59
C LEU A 53 -17.69 -0.83 -4.33
N LEU A 54 -16.57 -0.12 -4.53
CA LEU A 54 -16.53 1.33 -4.41
C LEU A 54 -17.44 1.94 -5.49
N LEU A 55 -17.41 1.44 -6.74
CA LEU A 55 -18.20 2.00 -7.85
C LEU A 55 -19.69 1.92 -7.54
N LYS A 56 -20.12 0.78 -7.00
CA LYS A 56 -21.50 0.60 -6.53
C LYS A 56 -21.85 1.52 -5.36
N ALA A 57 -20.87 1.89 -4.54
CA ALA A 57 -21.07 2.81 -3.43
C ALA A 57 -21.07 4.30 -3.84
N GLN A 58 -20.67 4.65 -5.07
CA GLN A 58 -20.50 6.03 -5.55
C GLN A 58 -21.67 6.98 -5.25
N PRO A 59 -22.95 6.60 -5.41
CA PRO A 59 -24.07 7.49 -5.09
C PRO A 59 -24.14 7.92 -3.62
N ARG A 60 -23.53 7.15 -2.72
CA ARG A 60 -23.53 7.35 -1.26
C ARG A 60 -22.26 8.03 -0.74
N LEU A 61 -21.27 8.24 -1.62
CA LEU A 61 -19.92 8.77 -1.30
C LEU A 61 -19.83 10.29 -1.19
N GLN A 62 -20.96 11.00 -1.11
CA GLN A 62 -20.97 12.47 -1.20
C GLN A 62 -20.37 13.16 0.04
N LEU A 63 -20.30 12.48 1.18
CA LEU A 63 -19.64 13.00 2.39
C LEU A 63 -18.15 12.66 2.38
N GLY A 64 -17.34 13.62 1.96
CA GLY A 64 -15.89 13.56 2.11
C GLY A 64 -15.09 13.04 0.93
N VAL A 65 -15.73 12.54 -0.13
CA VAL A 65 -15.02 12.20 -1.37
C VAL A 65 -15.26 13.29 -2.41
N ARG A 66 -14.19 13.99 -2.76
CA ARG A 66 -14.20 15.08 -3.75
C ARG A 66 -14.09 14.56 -5.17
N SER A 67 -13.30 13.51 -5.40
CA SER A 67 -13.07 12.95 -6.73
C SER A 67 -13.06 11.43 -6.70
N TYR A 68 -14.23 10.89 -6.98
CA TYR A 68 -14.43 9.45 -7.08
C TYR A 68 -13.58 8.77 -8.18
N PRO A 69 -13.40 9.37 -9.38
CA PRO A 69 -12.47 8.84 -10.37
C PRO A 69 -11.03 8.75 -9.85
N GLN A 70 -10.55 9.71 -9.05
CA GLN A 70 -9.21 9.63 -8.47
C GLN A 70 -9.06 8.47 -7.49
N VAL A 71 -10.07 8.24 -6.64
CA VAL A 71 -10.10 7.07 -5.74
C VAL A 71 -10.02 5.77 -6.56
N ILE A 72 -10.79 5.65 -7.64
CA ILE A 72 -10.75 4.43 -8.47
C ILE A 72 -9.42 4.26 -9.18
N VAL A 73 -8.89 5.32 -9.81
CA VAL A 73 -7.59 5.24 -10.49
C VAL A 73 -6.49 4.90 -9.49
N SER A 74 -6.57 5.35 -8.24
CA SER A 74 -5.60 4.97 -7.21
C SER A 74 -5.54 3.45 -6.98
N MET A 75 -6.67 2.73 -7.06
CA MET A 75 -6.70 1.28 -6.93
C MET A 75 -5.93 0.62 -8.07
N PHE A 76 -6.13 1.08 -9.31
CA PHE A 76 -5.41 0.57 -10.47
C PHE A 76 -3.91 0.89 -10.42
N VAL A 77 -3.54 2.10 -10.00
CA VAL A 77 -2.13 2.48 -9.81
C VAL A 77 -1.48 1.59 -8.74
N PHE A 78 -2.21 1.26 -7.67
CA PHE A 78 -1.70 0.34 -6.65
C PHE A 78 -1.54 -1.11 -7.14
N VAL A 79 -2.41 -1.58 -8.06
CA VAL A 79 -2.22 -2.87 -8.74
C VAL A 79 -0.92 -2.87 -9.55
N LEU A 80 -0.60 -1.78 -10.25
CA LEU A 80 0.67 -1.65 -10.97
C LEU A 80 1.87 -1.66 -10.03
N ALA A 81 1.74 -1.04 -8.84
CA ALA A 81 2.76 -1.15 -7.80
C ALA A 81 3.00 -2.61 -7.43
N SER A 82 1.93 -3.32 -7.07
CA SER A 82 1.98 -4.73 -6.67
C SER A 82 2.56 -5.63 -7.76
N ALA A 83 2.26 -5.35 -9.03
CA ALA A 83 2.84 -6.07 -10.17
C ALA A 83 4.35 -5.83 -10.30
N GLY A 84 4.81 -4.60 -10.05
CA GLY A 84 6.23 -4.27 -9.99
C GLY A 84 6.96 -5.08 -8.91
N GLU A 85 6.40 -5.14 -7.70
CA GLU A 85 6.99 -5.92 -6.60
C GLU A 85 7.02 -7.42 -6.92
N ILE A 86 5.93 -7.98 -7.45
CA ILE A 86 5.88 -9.39 -7.89
C ILE A 86 6.94 -9.66 -8.96
N ALA A 87 7.08 -8.77 -9.95
CA ALA A 87 8.07 -8.94 -10.99
C ALA A 87 9.48 -8.99 -10.39
N GLN A 88 9.81 -8.09 -9.46
CA GLN A 88 11.09 -8.13 -8.74
C GLN A 88 11.31 -9.49 -8.07
N HIS A 89 10.31 -9.94 -7.31
CA HIS A 89 10.38 -11.23 -6.62
C HIS A 89 10.60 -12.41 -7.57
N VAL A 90 9.95 -12.42 -8.73
CA VAL A 90 10.12 -13.47 -9.74
C VAL A 90 11.56 -13.48 -10.27
N PHE A 91 12.15 -12.31 -10.55
CA PHE A 91 13.54 -12.22 -11.01
C PHE A 91 14.56 -12.57 -9.92
N ASP A 92 14.23 -12.33 -8.65
CA ASP A 92 15.08 -12.65 -7.50
C ASP A 92 14.83 -14.05 -6.90
N ASN A 93 14.09 -14.91 -7.62
CA ASN A 93 13.67 -16.25 -7.16
C ASN A 93 13.01 -16.24 -5.77
N TRP A 94 12.34 -15.15 -5.40
CA TRP A 94 11.66 -14.92 -4.11
C TRP A 94 12.55 -14.91 -2.87
N LEU A 95 13.86 -15.19 -3.01
CA LEU A 95 14.79 -15.35 -1.90
C LEU A 95 15.62 -14.09 -1.65
N TYR A 96 15.66 -13.15 -2.60
CA TYR A 96 16.37 -11.88 -2.52
C TYR A 96 17.84 -11.98 -2.08
N ILE A 97 18.49 -13.07 -2.44
CA ILE A 97 19.91 -13.27 -2.22
C ILE A 97 20.60 -12.44 -3.32
N ASP A 98 21.01 -11.21 -3.00
CA ASP A 98 21.65 -10.21 -3.91
C ASP A 98 20.74 -9.33 -4.78
N SER A 99 19.50 -9.05 -4.35
CA SER A 99 18.63 -8.15 -5.10
C SER A 99 19.20 -6.73 -5.15
N ARG A 100 19.61 -6.31 -6.35
CA ARG A 100 20.02 -4.93 -6.60
C ARG A 100 18.80 -4.05 -6.76
N VAL A 101 18.95 -2.76 -6.44
CA VAL A 101 17.96 -1.74 -6.81
C VAL A 101 17.65 -1.89 -8.29
N SER A 102 16.40 -2.20 -8.60
CA SER A 102 15.95 -2.43 -9.95
C SER A 102 14.92 -1.40 -10.39
N THR A 103 14.63 -1.40 -11.69
CA THR A 103 13.49 -0.68 -12.26
C THR A 103 12.16 -1.16 -11.65
N TYR A 104 12.06 -2.41 -11.20
CA TYR A 104 10.86 -2.93 -10.56
C TYR A 104 10.65 -2.36 -9.14
N ASN A 105 11.71 -2.21 -8.34
CA ASN A 105 11.60 -1.50 -7.07
C ASN A 105 11.20 -0.03 -7.30
N PHE A 106 11.80 0.63 -8.28
CA PHE A 106 11.40 1.99 -8.67
C PHE A 106 9.90 2.06 -8.98
N VAL A 107 9.38 1.13 -9.79
CA VAL A 107 7.95 1.07 -10.14
C VAL A 107 7.11 0.84 -8.89
N PHE A 108 7.46 -0.13 -8.03
CA PHE A 108 6.70 -0.42 -6.82
C PHE A 108 6.55 0.80 -5.91
N TYR A 109 7.66 1.45 -5.53
CA TYR A 109 7.60 2.57 -4.61
C TYR A 109 6.96 3.81 -5.24
N LEU A 110 7.27 4.11 -6.52
CA LEU A 110 6.63 5.24 -7.22
C LEU A 110 5.12 5.07 -7.27
N MET A 111 4.66 3.90 -7.71
CA MET A 111 3.23 3.63 -7.88
C MET A 111 2.51 3.52 -6.54
N THR A 112 3.17 3.01 -5.48
CA THR A 112 2.60 3.01 -4.12
C THR A 112 2.45 4.42 -3.56
N THR A 113 3.45 5.29 -3.74
CA THR A 113 3.35 6.69 -3.31
C THR A 113 2.29 7.42 -4.12
N ALA A 114 2.25 7.20 -5.43
CA ALA A 114 1.25 7.78 -6.32
C ALA A 114 -0.17 7.34 -5.98
N SER A 115 -0.40 6.06 -5.71
CA SER A 115 -1.73 5.57 -5.32
C SER A 115 -2.19 6.20 -4.00
N ASN A 116 -1.32 6.29 -2.99
CA ASN A 116 -1.65 6.94 -1.72
C ASN A 116 -1.96 8.44 -1.90
N ALA A 117 -1.15 9.13 -2.70
CA ALA A 117 -1.38 10.53 -3.06
C ALA A 117 -2.74 10.72 -3.75
N MET A 118 -3.06 9.87 -4.73
CA MET A 118 -4.33 9.92 -5.46
C MET A 118 -5.52 9.59 -4.57
N LEU A 119 -5.37 8.65 -3.64
CA LEU A 119 -6.42 8.30 -2.69
C LEU A 119 -6.70 9.47 -1.73
N ALA A 120 -5.65 10.09 -1.19
CA ALA A 120 -5.76 11.29 -0.36
C ALA A 120 -6.37 12.47 -1.13
N ALA A 121 -5.95 12.70 -2.38
CA ALA A 121 -6.53 13.72 -3.27
C ALA A 121 -8.01 13.46 -3.56
N GLY A 122 -8.39 12.20 -3.73
CA GLY A 122 -9.76 11.76 -3.92
C GLY A 122 -10.68 12.13 -2.75
N LEU A 123 -10.17 12.13 -1.52
CA LEU A 123 -10.88 12.62 -0.31
C LEU A 123 -10.95 14.15 -0.19
N GLY A 124 -10.42 14.86 -1.18
CA GLY A 124 -10.34 16.31 -1.20
C GLY A 124 -9.05 16.81 -0.59
N THR A 125 -8.30 17.56 -1.38
CA THR A 125 -7.09 18.26 -0.93
C THR A 125 -7.24 19.76 -1.08
N SER A 126 -6.70 20.51 -0.13
CA SER A 126 -6.38 21.92 -0.37
C SER A 126 -5.29 22.02 -1.45
N GLN A 127 -5.08 23.20 -2.04
CA GLN A 127 -3.99 23.38 -3.02
C GLN A 127 -2.62 23.02 -2.42
N ILE A 128 -2.40 23.34 -1.14
CA ILE A 128 -1.17 23.02 -0.42
C ILE A 128 -0.98 21.51 -0.32
N GLU A 129 -2.02 20.77 0.06
CA GLU A 129 -1.95 19.31 0.18
C GLU A 129 -1.76 18.63 -1.18
N ALA A 130 -2.35 19.17 -2.24
CA ALA A 130 -2.11 18.69 -3.61
C ALA A 130 -0.64 18.87 -4.01
N VAL A 131 -0.04 20.03 -3.68
CA VAL A 131 1.40 20.28 -3.89
C VAL A 131 2.24 19.30 -3.07
N LEU A 132 1.92 19.08 -1.79
CA LEU A 132 2.63 18.12 -0.94
C LEU A 132 2.56 16.69 -1.50
N ALA A 133 1.39 16.28 -2.01
CA ALA A 133 1.20 14.98 -2.65
C ALA A 133 2.04 14.86 -3.94
N ILE A 134 2.04 15.88 -4.80
CA ILE A 134 2.87 15.91 -6.03
C ILE A 134 4.36 15.84 -5.68
N VAL A 135 4.82 16.66 -4.73
CA VAL A 135 6.22 16.67 -4.29
C VAL A 135 6.61 15.29 -3.74
N SER A 136 5.75 14.67 -2.94
CA SER A 136 5.97 13.31 -2.42
C SER A 136 6.12 12.27 -3.54
N CYS A 137 5.27 12.35 -4.57
CA CYS A 137 5.36 11.49 -5.74
C CYS A 137 6.63 11.72 -6.56
N LEU A 138 7.17 12.94 -6.60
CA LEU A 138 8.40 13.29 -7.34
C LEU A 138 9.69 12.97 -6.57
N MET A 139 9.64 12.98 -5.23
CA MET A 139 10.78 12.63 -4.37
C MET A 139 11.15 11.14 -4.49
N THR A 140 10.16 10.28 -4.69
CA THR A 140 10.33 8.84 -4.85
C THR A 140 11.18 8.48 -6.10
N PRO A 141 10.83 8.91 -7.32
CA PRO A 141 11.59 8.58 -8.53
C PRO A 141 12.97 9.25 -8.53
N ALA A 142 13.11 10.46 -8.00
CA ALA A 142 14.43 11.13 -7.90
C ALA A 142 15.43 10.31 -7.06
N SER A 143 14.96 9.71 -5.98
CA SER A 143 15.77 8.89 -5.07
C SER A 143 16.28 7.61 -5.71
N PHE A 144 15.39 6.92 -6.43
CA PHE A 144 15.73 5.70 -7.16
C PHE A 144 16.58 5.99 -8.39
N MET A 145 16.27 7.04 -9.16
CA MET A 145 17.09 7.44 -10.31
C MET A 145 18.52 7.77 -9.89
N TYR A 146 18.71 8.46 -8.77
CA TYR A 146 20.05 8.68 -8.22
C TYR A 146 20.77 7.36 -7.91
N ALA A 147 20.10 6.39 -7.29
CA ALA A 147 20.71 5.11 -6.96
C ALA A 147 21.07 4.28 -8.21
N ILE A 148 20.17 4.25 -9.20
CA ILE A 148 20.36 3.56 -10.49
C ILE A 148 21.51 4.21 -11.27
N LEU A 149 21.48 5.54 -11.44
CA LEU A 149 22.52 6.28 -12.18
C LEU A 149 23.88 6.22 -11.51
N ALA A 150 23.93 6.15 -10.17
CA ALA A 150 25.16 5.98 -9.42
C ALA A 150 25.68 4.53 -9.41
N GLY A 151 25.01 3.60 -10.10
CA GLY A 151 25.37 2.18 -10.13
C GLY A 151 25.37 1.51 -8.76
N LYS A 152 24.63 2.07 -7.78
CA LYS A 152 24.67 1.57 -6.41
C LYS A 152 23.84 0.30 -6.35
N PRO A 153 24.40 -0.81 -5.83
CA PRO A 153 23.66 -2.06 -5.70
C PRO A 153 22.48 -1.92 -4.73
N TYR A 154 22.55 -0.96 -3.80
CA TYR A 154 21.54 -0.71 -2.78
C TYR A 154 21.21 0.78 -2.69
N LEU A 155 19.96 1.09 -2.34
CA LEU A 155 19.62 2.44 -1.92
C LEU A 155 20.33 2.73 -0.60
N SER A 156 21.17 3.76 -0.57
CA SER A 156 21.71 4.20 0.71
C SER A 156 20.58 4.68 1.61
N THR A 157 20.75 4.59 2.94
CA THR A 157 19.79 5.14 3.91
C THR A 157 19.41 6.58 3.54
N LYS A 158 20.40 7.41 3.19
CA LYS A 158 20.19 8.80 2.75
C LYS A 158 19.33 8.92 1.50
N ALA A 159 19.54 8.05 0.51
CA ALA A 159 18.72 8.03 -0.70
C ALA A 159 17.32 7.47 -0.44
N SER A 160 17.10 6.67 0.61
CA SER A 160 15.78 6.13 0.93
C SER A 160 14.86 7.10 1.70
N ILE A 161 15.45 8.06 2.44
CA ILE A 161 14.72 9.03 3.26
C ILE A 161 13.59 9.75 2.50
N PRO A 162 13.80 10.27 1.27
CA PRO A 162 12.75 10.99 0.55
C PRO A 162 11.55 10.11 0.19
N ILE A 163 11.76 8.80 -0.04
CA ILE A 163 10.69 7.83 -0.29
C ILE A 163 9.83 7.70 0.96
N TRP A 164 10.46 7.52 2.12
CA TRP A 164 9.75 7.38 3.40
C TRP A 164 8.98 8.64 3.76
N ILE A 165 9.57 9.82 3.53
CA ILE A 165 8.88 11.10 3.71
C ILE A 165 7.67 11.17 2.79
N GLY A 166 7.80 10.80 1.52
CA GLY A 166 6.68 10.82 0.58
C GLY A 166 5.53 9.90 1.00
N MET A 167 5.83 8.67 1.42
CA MET A 167 4.83 7.73 1.92
C MET A 167 4.18 8.21 3.22
N PHE A 168 4.97 8.77 4.14
CA PHE A 168 4.47 9.33 5.39
C PHE A 168 3.54 10.52 5.16
N VAL A 169 3.94 11.46 4.30
CA VAL A 169 3.14 12.64 3.96
C VAL A 169 1.82 12.23 3.32
N THR A 170 1.85 11.38 2.29
CA THR A 170 0.62 10.95 1.60
C THR A 170 -0.34 10.20 2.51
N THR A 171 0.17 9.33 3.39
CA THR A 171 -0.64 8.63 4.40
C THR A 171 -1.20 9.59 5.45
N SER A 172 -0.40 10.56 5.90
CA SER A 172 -0.82 11.57 6.87
C SER A 172 -1.93 12.46 6.30
N LEU A 173 -1.86 12.80 5.01
CA LEU A 173 -2.94 13.52 4.33
C LEU A 173 -4.25 12.73 4.34
N PHE A 174 -4.19 11.42 4.05
CA PHE A 174 -5.36 10.56 4.13
C PHE A 174 -5.92 10.49 5.55
N LEU A 175 -5.08 10.24 6.55
CA LEU A 175 -5.48 10.18 7.96
C LEU A 175 -6.09 11.50 8.41
N TYR A 176 -5.44 12.63 8.13
CA TYR A 176 -5.98 13.96 8.43
C TYR A 176 -7.43 14.09 7.95
N ARG A 177 -7.75 13.61 6.75
CA ARG A 177 -9.11 13.60 6.22
C ARG A 177 -10.06 12.68 6.99
N ILE A 178 -9.66 11.44 7.31
CA ILE A 178 -10.48 10.55 8.16
C ILE A 178 -10.92 11.26 9.43
N TRP A 179 -9.99 11.96 10.08
CA TRP A 179 -10.24 12.60 11.37
C TRP A 179 -11.20 13.79 11.27
N HIS A 180 -11.17 14.52 10.16
CA HIS A 180 -12.03 15.70 9.94
C HIS A 180 -13.40 15.37 9.33
N LEU A 181 -13.64 14.13 8.91
CA LEU A 181 -14.94 13.72 8.39
C LEU A 181 -15.90 13.41 9.54
N GLU A 182 -17.04 14.08 9.61
CA GLU A 182 -18.08 13.75 10.58
C GLU A 182 -18.71 12.41 10.21
N LEU A 183 -18.46 11.37 11.02
CA LEU A 183 -18.97 10.02 10.80
C LEU A 183 -19.91 9.61 11.93
N PRO A 184 -20.96 8.81 11.63
CA PRO A 184 -21.90 8.33 12.64
C PRO A 184 -21.24 7.51 13.74
N GLN A 185 -20.16 6.78 13.41
CA GLN A 185 -19.48 5.86 14.31
C GLN A 185 -18.01 6.25 14.50
N GLN A 186 -17.75 7.10 15.49
CA GLN A 186 -16.41 7.62 15.78
C GLN A 186 -15.40 6.51 16.12
N SER A 187 -15.84 5.40 16.74
CA SER A 187 -14.97 4.26 17.09
C SER A 187 -14.23 3.69 15.89
N ASP A 188 -14.85 3.68 14.71
CA ASP A 188 -14.24 3.17 13.49
C ASP A 188 -13.04 4.02 13.06
N LYS A 189 -13.11 5.35 13.23
CA LYS A 189 -11.97 6.22 12.89
C LYS A 189 -10.72 5.82 13.67
N TYR A 190 -10.85 5.55 14.96
CA TYR A 190 -9.73 5.14 15.81
C TYR A 190 -9.18 3.78 15.38
N VAL A 191 -10.05 2.80 15.12
CA VAL A 191 -9.64 1.46 14.70
C VAL A 191 -8.89 1.51 13.37
N TYR A 192 -9.49 2.09 12.33
CA TYR A 192 -8.87 2.13 11.01
C TYR A 192 -7.63 3.02 10.98
N SER A 193 -7.64 4.19 11.63
CA SER A 193 -6.44 5.04 11.73
C SER A 193 -5.32 4.33 12.49
N GLY A 194 -5.64 3.62 13.57
CA GLY A 194 -4.69 2.83 14.34
C GLY A 194 -4.06 1.71 13.51
N VAL A 195 -4.88 0.96 12.76
CA VAL A 195 -4.38 -0.10 11.86
C VAL A 195 -3.50 0.50 10.76
N ILE A 196 -3.93 1.56 10.08
CA ILE A 196 -3.15 2.23 9.03
C ILE A 196 -1.81 2.73 9.59
N LEU A 197 -1.82 3.40 10.74
CA LEU A 197 -0.59 3.90 11.37
C LEU A 197 0.34 2.74 11.75
N ALA A 198 -0.20 1.68 12.37
CA ALA A 198 0.58 0.53 12.78
C ALA A 198 1.24 -0.18 11.59
N THR A 199 0.48 -0.42 10.51
CA THR A 199 1.02 -1.07 9.32
C THR A 199 2.08 -0.20 8.66
N TYR A 200 1.84 1.09 8.44
CA TYR A 200 2.85 1.96 7.81
C TYR A 200 4.10 2.12 8.68
N ALA A 201 3.95 2.29 9.99
CA ALA A 201 5.08 2.38 10.91
C ALA A 201 5.91 1.09 10.93
N PHE A 202 5.25 -0.08 10.94
CA PHE A 202 5.94 -1.36 10.88
C PHE A 202 6.60 -1.60 9.51
N GLY A 203 5.97 -1.17 8.42
CA GLY A 203 6.57 -1.17 7.08
C GLY A 203 7.85 -0.33 7.01
N VAL A 204 7.82 0.89 7.55
CA VAL A 204 9.02 1.75 7.66
C VAL A 204 10.10 1.11 8.53
N PHE A 205 9.72 0.51 9.66
CA PHE A 205 10.67 -0.22 10.51
C PHE A 205 11.36 -1.35 9.75
N CYS A 206 10.59 -2.19 9.04
CA CYS A 206 11.14 -3.27 8.21
C CYS A 206 12.09 -2.71 7.14
N ALA A 207 11.73 -1.58 6.53
CA ALA A 207 12.57 -0.95 5.54
C ALA A 207 13.91 -0.46 6.12
N ILE A 208 13.90 0.08 7.34
CA ILE A 208 15.12 0.43 8.07
C ILE A 208 15.96 -0.82 8.34
N GLN A 209 15.35 -1.97 8.63
CA GLN A 209 16.08 -3.23 8.77
C GLN A 209 16.78 -3.65 7.48
N ILE A 210 16.14 -3.50 6.31
CA ILE A 210 16.79 -3.75 5.00
C ILE A 210 18.03 -2.87 4.85
N LEU A 211 17.89 -1.58 5.14
CA LEU A 211 18.97 -0.59 4.95
C LEU A 211 20.14 -0.79 5.91
N SER A 212 19.87 -1.27 7.14
CA SER A 212 20.88 -1.44 8.18
C SER A 212 21.58 -2.80 8.11
N THR A 213 20.87 -3.84 7.68
CA THR A 213 21.37 -5.23 7.71
C THR A 213 21.70 -5.79 6.33
N GLY A 214 21.14 -5.21 5.26
CA GLY A 214 21.21 -5.77 3.91
C GLY A 214 20.33 -7.02 3.71
N TYR A 215 19.67 -7.53 4.75
CA TYR A 215 18.78 -8.69 4.63
C TYR A 215 17.50 -8.29 3.89
N GLN A 216 17.39 -8.78 2.67
CA GLN A 216 16.26 -8.46 1.81
C GLN A 216 14.98 -9.24 2.17
N ALA A 217 15.04 -10.21 3.09
CA ALA A 217 13.83 -10.84 3.63
C ALA A 217 12.86 -9.81 4.26
N TRP A 218 13.38 -8.68 4.75
CA TRP A 218 12.58 -7.57 5.28
C TRP A 218 11.81 -6.78 4.20
N HIS A 219 12.16 -6.92 2.91
CA HIS A 219 11.47 -6.27 1.79
C HIS A 219 10.02 -6.74 1.70
N LEU A 220 9.80 -8.03 1.89
CA LEU A 220 8.46 -8.61 1.95
C LEU A 220 7.60 -7.97 3.04
N LEU A 221 8.15 -7.89 4.27
CA LEU A 221 7.41 -7.35 5.40
C LEU A 221 7.11 -5.87 5.17
N THR A 222 8.06 -5.14 4.59
CA THR A 222 7.87 -3.76 4.14
C THR A 222 6.69 -3.64 3.16
N ALA A 223 6.74 -4.38 2.05
CA ALA A 223 5.71 -4.34 1.02
C ALA A 223 4.33 -4.75 1.57
N SER A 224 4.28 -5.88 2.28
CA SER A 224 3.03 -6.41 2.84
C SER A 224 2.33 -5.44 3.78
N ASN A 225 3.10 -4.71 4.57
CA ASN A 225 2.56 -3.72 5.49
C ASN A 225 2.00 -2.48 4.78
N PHE A 226 2.72 -1.96 3.78
CA PHE A 226 2.18 -0.86 2.97
C PHE A 226 0.94 -1.27 2.19
N CYS A 227 0.92 -2.49 1.63
CA CYS A 227 -0.25 -3.04 0.96
C CYS A 227 -1.44 -3.19 1.91
N THR A 228 -1.21 -3.73 3.10
CA THR A 228 -2.27 -3.89 4.12
C THR A 228 -2.82 -2.53 4.53
N GLY A 229 -1.94 -1.54 4.74
CA GLY A 229 -2.34 -0.18 5.05
C GLY A 229 -3.20 0.43 3.94
N PHE A 230 -2.80 0.33 2.67
CA PHE A 230 -3.58 0.83 1.54
C PHE A 230 -4.95 0.13 1.39
N ILE A 231 -4.99 -1.20 1.51
CA ILE A 231 -6.24 -1.97 1.47
C ILE A 231 -7.16 -1.56 2.61
N THR A 232 -6.60 -1.33 3.81
CA THR A 232 -7.35 -0.85 4.98
C THR A 232 -7.97 0.53 4.72
N GLN A 233 -7.26 1.43 4.02
CA GLN A 233 -7.81 2.71 3.56
C GLN A 233 -9.00 2.51 2.61
N GLY A 234 -8.89 1.58 1.65
CA GLY A 234 -9.98 1.23 0.73
C GLY A 234 -11.20 0.60 1.41
N ILE A 235 -10.99 -0.29 2.39
CA ILE A 235 -12.07 -0.90 3.19
C ILE A 235 -12.77 0.16 4.04
N TRP A 236 -12.01 1.08 4.65
CA TRP A 236 -12.58 2.19 5.41
C TRP A 236 -13.50 3.04 4.53
N LEU A 237 -13.07 3.37 3.30
CA LEU A 237 -13.91 4.09 2.34
C LEU A 237 -15.22 3.35 2.08
N LEU A 238 -15.19 2.03 1.88
CA LEU A 238 -16.43 1.24 1.72
C LEU A 238 -17.34 1.32 2.94
N LYS A 239 -16.77 1.20 4.14
CA LYS A 239 -17.55 1.14 5.40
C LYS A 239 -18.27 2.45 5.68
N VAL A 240 -17.60 3.58 5.49
CA VAL A 240 -18.20 4.91 5.63
C VAL A 240 -19.46 5.05 4.77
N ASN A 241 -19.49 4.40 3.60
CA ASN A 241 -20.62 4.49 2.67
C ASN A 241 -21.79 3.58 3.04
N THR A 242 -21.54 2.48 3.74
CA THR A 242 -22.59 1.52 4.12
C THR A 242 -23.45 2.00 5.30
N HIS A 243 -22.95 2.94 6.11
CA HIS A 243 -23.67 3.45 7.28
C HIS A 243 -24.52 4.70 7.03
N LEU A 244 -24.45 5.28 5.82
CA LEU A 244 -25.23 6.46 5.43
C LEU A 244 -26.68 6.25 4.93
N PRO A 245 -27.21 5.05 4.61
CA PRO A 245 -28.52 4.96 3.98
C PRO A 245 -29.75 5.31 4.84
N ASN A 246 -29.64 5.42 6.17
CA ASN A 246 -30.86 5.56 7.00
C ASN A 246 -31.19 7.00 7.43
N GLN A 247 -30.23 7.92 7.49
CA GLN A 247 -30.52 9.27 7.99
C GLN A 247 -31.16 10.20 6.95
N LEU A 248 -30.90 10.00 5.65
CA LEU A 248 -31.50 10.84 4.60
C LEU A 248 -32.95 10.45 4.29
N THR A 249 -33.34 9.19 4.53
CA THR A 249 -34.75 8.75 4.49
C THR A 249 -35.55 9.40 5.61
N ASP A 250 -34.99 9.50 6.82
CA ASP A 250 -35.65 10.14 7.97
C ASP A 250 -35.85 11.64 7.73
N VAL A 251 -34.85 12.35 7.19
CA VAL A 251 -34.99 13.78 6.84
C VAL A 251 -36.05 14.00 5.75
N HIS A 252 -36.19 13.07 4.80
CA HIS A 252 -37.22 13.19 3.77
C HIS A 252 -38.64 12.92 4.32
N GLU A 253 -38.79 11.99 5.28
CA GLU A 253 -40.06 11.79 6.00
C GLU A 253 -40.39 12.96 6.93
N ASP A 254 -39.42 13.51 7.66
CA ASP A 254 -39.62 14.68 8.52
C ASP A 254 -40.01 15.92 7.71
N CYS A 255 -39.38 16.14 6.55
CA CYS A 255 -39.80 17.20 5.62
C CYS A 255 -41.22 16.96 5.07
N LYS A 256 -41.60 15.71 4.78
CA LYS A 256 -42.99 15.38 4.39
C LYS A 256 -43.98 15.64 5.52
N GLN A 257 -43.64 15.33 6.76
CA GLN A 257 -44.49 15.64 7.93
C GLN A 257 -44.61 17.15 8.18
N LEU A 258 -43.52 17.90 8.03
CA LEU A 258 -43.50 19.36 8.22
C LEU A 258 -44.29 20.10 7.13
N HIS A 259 -44.24 19.63 5.88
CA HIS A 259 -45.03 20.21 4.78
C HIS A 259 -46.48 19.71 4.74
N GLY A 260 -46.78 18.52 5.28
CA GLY A 260 -48.14 17.99 5.40
C GLY A 260 -49.01 18.71 6.43
N LYS A 261 -48.41 19.41 7.42
CA LYS A 261 -49.14 20.16 8.47
C LYS A 261 -49.44 21.62 8.13
N LYS A 262 -49.05 22.13 6.95
CA LYS A 262 -49.24 23.54 6.58
C LYS A 262 -50.43 23.82 5.64
N PHE A 263 -51.28 22.83 5.37
CA PHE A 263 -52.44 22.96 4.48
C PHE A 263 -53.74 22.34 5.03
N SER A 264 -53.91 22.32 6.36
CA SER A 264 -55.18 21.97 7.01
C SER A 264 -55.70 23.15 7.81
#